data_AF-A0A411HPA0-F1
#
_entry.id   AF-A0A411HPA0-F1
#
_cell.length_a   1.000
_cell.length_b   1.000
_cell.length_c   1.000
_cell.angle_alpha   90.00
_cell.angle_beta   90.00
_cell.angle_gamma   90.00
#
_symmetry.space_group_name_H-M   'P 1'
#
loop_
_entity.id
_entity.type
_entity.pdbx_description
1 polymer ?
#
loop_
_entity_poly.entity_id
_entity_poly.type
_entity_poly.pdbx_seq_one_letter_code
_entity_poly.pdbx_strand_id
1 'polypeptide(L)'
;MFIADAQREVRSVYMLGSVGQVVSGLVWAVSAALTTWYSTSSGILAMLLGGFFIYPATQLVLRATGSPASLPATNPMRELAIEVAVVGPLMLPLIGAATLYKNAWFYPAFMVAIGAHYLPFSFLYGMRQFIILAAIMMASGLLVGLYAPSVSTLGAWFTAALLLTFGLVHWRIHAAQQSKRA
;
A
#
# COMPACT_ATOMS: atom_id res chain seq x y z
N MET A 1 19.08 3.65 21.13
CA MET A 1 18.58 2.56 20.27
C MET A 1 19.25 2.68 18.91
N PHE A 2 19.77 1.59 18.32
CA PHE A 2 20.33 1.65 16.96
C PHE A 2 19.19 1.62 15.92
N ILE A 3 19.44 2.14 14.72
CA ILE A 3 18.46 2.14 13.62
C ILE A 3 17.96 0.71 13.33
N ALA A 4 18.86 -0.27 13.37
CA ALA A 4 18.52 -1.68 13.14
C ALA A 4 17.53 -2.22 14.19
N ASP A 5 17.61 -1.76 15.44
CA ASP A 5 16.67 -2.13 16.50
C ASP A 5 15.30 -1.51 16.24
N ALA A 6 15.28 -0.21 15.88
CA ALA A 6 14.06 0.51 15.57
C ALA A 6 13.29 -0.14 14.41
N GLN A 7 14.00 -0.49 13.32
CA GLN A 7 13.45 -1.19 12.16
C GLN A 7 12.99 -2.61 12.50
N ARG A 8 13.69 -3.31 13.41
CA ARG A 8 13.25 -4.63 13.90
C ARG A 8 11.90 -4.52 14.62
N GLU A 9 11.73 -3.51 15.46
CA GLU A 9 10.47 -3.27 16.16
C GLU A 9 9.34 -2.90 15.17
N VAL A 10 9.60 -2.04 14.17
CA VAL A 10 8.65 -1.75 13.08
C VAL A 10 8.16 -3.02 12.40
N ARG A 11 9.08 -3.91 12.04
CA ARG A 11 8.74 -5.21 11.41
C ARG A 11 7.93 -6.12 12.32
N SER A 12 8.11 -6.04 13.62
CA SER A 12 7.34 -6.81 14.59
C SER A 12 5.94 -6.25 14.76
N VAL A 13 5.82 -4.96 15.07
CA VAL A 13 4.56 -4.26 15.33
C VAL A 13 3.64 -4.30 14.11
N TYR A 14 4.17 -3.99 12.93
CA TYR A 14 3.38 -3.95 11.70
C TYR A 14 3.42 -5.25 10.89
N MET A 15 3.87 -6.36 11.49
CA MET A 15 3.90 -7.69 10.87
C MET A 15 4.53 -7.66 9.46
N LEU A 16 5.74 -7.09 9.34
CA LEU A 16 6.46 -6.91 8.07
C LEU A 16 5.69 -6.06 7.02
N GLY A 17 4.74 -5.25 7.46
CA GLY A 17 3.85 -4.46 6.62
C GLY A 17 2.69 -5.27 6.01
N SER A 18 2.60 -6.56 6.33
CA SER A 18 1.67 -7.51 5.73
C SER A 18 0.23 -7.01 5.71
N VAL A 19 -0.29 -6.62 6.88
CA VAL A 19 -1.71 -6.29 7.05
C VAL A 19 -2.12 -5.11 6.18
N GLY A 20 -1.29 -4.06 6.18
CA GLY A 20 -1.54 -2.87 5.37
C GLY A 20 -1.58 -3.21 3.88
N GLN A 21 -0.71 -4.09 3.40
CA GLN A 21 -0.70 -4.50 1.99
C GLN A 21 -1.90 -5.37 1.61
N VAL A 22 -2.35 -6.27 2.50
CA VAL A 22 -3.56 -7.07 2.25
C VAL A 22 -4.79 -6.17 2.18
N VAL A 23 -4.98 -5.28 3.16
CA VAL A 23 -6.10 -4.33 3.20
C VAL A 23 -6.09 -3.44 1.96
N SER A 24 -4.92 -2.89 1.60
CA SER A 24 -4.76 -2.08 0.39
C SER A 24 -5.11 -2.88 -0.86
N GLY A 25 -4.58 -4.10 -0.99
CA GLY A 25 -4.86 -4.99 -2.13
C GLY A 25 -6.35 -5.31 -2.29
N LEU A 26 -7.10 -5.47 -1.18
CA LEU A 26 -8.56 -5.64 -1.21
C LEU A 26 -9.28 -4.38 -1.70
N VAL A 27 -8.87 -3.19 -1.26
CA VAL A 27 -9.42 -1.92 -1.76
C VAL A 27 -9.18 -1.79 -3.27
N TRP A 28 -7.97 -2.11 -3.73
CA TRP A 28 -7.64 -2.15 -5.17
C TRP A 28 -8.48 -3.17 -5.93
N ALA A 29 -8.71 -4.36 -5.38
CA ALA A 29 -9.55 -5.38 -6.01
C ALA A 29 -11.01 -4.94 -6.13
N VAL A 30 -11.59 -4.33 -5.09
CA VAL A 30 -12.96 -3.81 -5.11
C VAL A 30 -13.09 -2.67 -6.12
N SER A 31 -12.13 -1.75 -6.14
CA SER A 31 -12.10 -0.66 -7.12
C SER A 31 -12.00 -1.19 -8.55
N ALA A 32 -11.11 -2.14 -8.81
CA ALA A 32 -10.94 -2.79 -10.11
C ALA A 32 -12.22 -3.52 -10.55
N ALA A 33 -12.86 -4.29 -9.66
CA ALA A 33 -14.12 -4.97 -9.89
C ALA A 33 -15.24 -3.98 -10.28
N LEU A 34 -15.41 -2.90 -9.51
CA LEU A 34 -16.44 -1.90 -9.78
C LEU A 34 -16.20 -1.14 -11.08
N THR A 35 -14.95 -0.82 -11.44
CA THR A 35 -14.67 -0.25 -12.77
C THR A 35 -14.93 -1.25 -13.89
N THR A 36 -14.53 -2.51 -13.71
CA THR A 36 -14.64 -3.54 -14.77
C THR A 36 -16.09 -3.89 -15.06
N TRP A 37 -16.92 -4.01 -14.03
CA TRP A 37 -18.25 -4.61 -14.15
C TRP A 37 -19.42 -3.65 -13.94
N TYR A 38 -19.17 -2.43 -13.48
CA TYR A 38 -20.24 -1.47 -13.21
C TYR A 38 -20.00 -0.11 -13.86
N SER A 39 -19.06 0.68 -13.35
CA SER A 39 -18.70 1.97 -13.96
C SER A 39 -17.36 2.49 -13.45
N THR A 40 -16.67 3.28 -14.28
CA THR A 40 -15.41 3.93 -13.88
C THR A 40 -15.58 4.81 -12.65
N SER A 41 -16.66 5.60 -12.58
CA SER A 41 -16.96 6.47 -11.44
C SER A 41 -17.11 5.70 -10.14
N SER A 42 -17.75 4.53 -10.15
CA SER A 42 -17.90 3.69 -8.96
C SER A 42 -16.57 3.11 -8.48
N GLY A 43 -15.69 2.69 -9.40
CA GLY A 43 -14.35 2.23 -9.01
C GLY A 43 -13.46 3.35 -8.48
N ILE A 44 -13.54 4.56 -9.07
CA ILE A 44 -12.88 5.76 -8.54
C ILE A 44 -13.37 6.06 -7.12
N LEU A 45 -14.69 6.10 -6.92
CA LEU A 45 -15.28 6.37 -5.60
C LEU A 45 -14.87 5.32 -4.57
N ALA A 46 -14.90 4.04 -4.95
CA ALA A 46 -14.46 2.95 -4.08
C ALA A 46 -12.98 3.05 -3.70
N MET A 47 -12.12 3.47 -4.61
CA MET A 47 -10.69 3.70 -4.31
C MET A 47 -10.50 4.87 -3.35
N LEU A 48 -11.20 6.00 -3.57
CA LEU A 48 -11.06 7.18 -2.72
C LEU A 48 -11.59 6.91 -1.30
N LEU A 49 -12.79 6.34 -1.19
CA LEU A 49 -13.38 5.98 0.09
C LEU A 49 -12.59 4.86 0.77
N GLY A 50 -12.30 3.79 0.05
CA GLY A 50 -11.53 2.66 0.57
C GLY A 50 -10.15 3.09 1.04
N GLY A 51 -9.47 3.96 0.26
CA GLY A 51 -8.17 4.54 0.59
C GLY A 51 -8.15 5.27 1.93
N PHE A 52 -9.19 6.05 2.22
CA PHE A 52 -9.35 6.73 3.52
C PHE A 52 -9.42 5.75 4.69
N PHE A 53 -10.05 4.59 4.50
CA PHE A 53 -10.22 3.56 5.53
C PHE A 53 -9.08 2.54 5.63
N ILE A 54 -8.05 2.60 4.76
CA ILE A 54 -6.92 1.64 4.80
C ILE A 54 -6.25 1.63 6.17
N TYR A 55 -5.89 2.80 6.70
CA TYR A 55 -5.21 2.88 7.99
C TYR A 55 -6.09 2.39 9.16
N PRO A 56 -7.33 2.88 9.35
CA PRO A 56 -8.24 2.36 10.36
C PRO A 56 -8.47 0.84 10.26
N ALA A 57 -8.68 0.30 9.06
CA ALA A 57 -8.88 -1.13 8.86
C ALA A 57 -7.60 -1.93 9.18
N THR A 58 -6.43 -1.42 8.79
CA THR A 58 -5.13 -2.03 9.14
C THR A 58 -4.94 -2.08 10.66
N GLN A 59 -5.22 -0.98 11.35
CA GLN A 59 -5.15 -0.91 12.81
C GLN A 59 -6.08 -1.91 13.48
N LEU A 60 -7.33 -2.03 12.99
CA LEU A 60 -8.30 -2.98 13.52
C LEU A 60 -7.82 -4.43 13.37
N VAL A 61 -7.31 -4.80 12.19
CA VAL A 61 -6.79 -6.15 11.95
C VAL A 61 -5.55 -6.44 12.79
N LEU A 62 -4.62 -5.49 12.93
CA LEU A 62 -3.44 -5.65 13.80
C LEU A 62 -3.83 -5.85 15.27
N ARG A 63 -4.85 -5.12 15.77
CA ARG A 63 -5.35 -5.32 17.14
C ARG A 63 -5.98 -6.71 17.31
N ALA A 64 -6.69 -7.19 16.29
CA ALA A 64 -7.31 -8.51 16.29
C ALA A 64 -6.29 -9.67 16.32
N THR A 65 -5.05 -9.45 15.86
CA THR A 65 -3.96 -10.45 15.99
C THR A 65 -3.28 -10.45 17.35
N GLY A 66 -3.76 -9.63 18.32
CA GLY A 66 -3.16 -9.50 19.65
C GLY A 66 -1.82 -8.76 19.65
N SER A 67 -1.41 -8.17 18.51
CA SER A 67 -0.17 -7.41 18.39
C SER A 67 -0.40 -5.92 18.71
N PRO A 68 0.63 -5.19 19.19
CA PRO A 68 0.58 -3.73 19.23
C PRO A 68 0.29 -3.19 17.83
N ALA A 69 -0.65 -2.25 17.72
CA ALA A 69 -1.03 -1.67 16.43
C ALA A 69 -0.27 -0.37 16.09
N SER A 70 0.53 0.16 17.03
CA SER A 70 1.32 1.37 16.84
C SER A 70 2.69 1.26 17.48
N LEU A 71 3.67 1.97 16.92
CA LEU A 71 4.99 2.09 17.50
C LEU A 71 4.96 2.84 18.84
N PRO A 72 5.78 2.44 19.83
CA PRO A 72 5.92 3.21 21.06
C PRO A 72 6.54 4.58 20.76
N ALA A 73 6.26 5.56 21.63
CA ALA A 73 6.81 6.92 21.51
C ALA A 73 8.34 6.96 21.56
N THR A 74 8.97 5.95 22.16
CA THR A 74 10.43 5.80 22.26
C THR A 74 11.08 5.32 20.96
N ASN A 75 10.30 4.83 19.99
CA ASN A 75 10.84 4.40 18.70
C ASN A 75 10.98 5.61 17.75
N PRO A 76 12.21 5.94 17.28
CA PRO A 76 12.47 7.10 16.43
C PRO A 76 11.87 6.96 15.02
N MET A 77 11.42 5.77 14.61
CA MET A 77 10.73 5.57 13.33
C MET A 77 9.26 5.98 13.38
N ARG A 78 8.72 6.31 14.56
CA ARG A 78 7.31 6.69 14.71
C ARG A 78 6.97 7.93 13.90
N GLU A 79 7.76 8.99 14.01
CA GLU A 79 7.51 10.24 13.27
C GLU A 79 7.64 10.01 11.76
N LEU A 80 8.66 9.26 11.33
CA LEU A 80 8.80 8.85 9.93
C LEU A 80 7.57 8.07 9.44
N ALA A 81 7.02 7.16 10.25
CA ALA A 81 5.81 6.41 9.87
C ALA A 81 4.60 7.34 9.66
N ILE A 82 4.46 8.38 10.49
CA ILE A 82 3.40 9.39 10.37
C ILE A 82 3.60 10.23 9.11
N GLU A 83 4.80 10.76 8.90
CA GLU A 83 5.14 11.54 7.70
C GLU A 83 4.83 10.77 6.43
N VAL A 84 5.30 9.51 6.37
CA VAL A 84 5.06 8.62 5.24
C VAL A 84 3.55 8.40 5.05
N ALA A 85 2.78 8.14 6.11
CA ALA A 85 1.34 7.94 6.04
C ALA A 85 0.59 9.19 5.51
N VAL A 86 1.03 10.40 5.89
CA VAL A 86 0.42 11.67 5.46
C VAL A 86 0.68 11.94 3.97
N VAL A 87 1.83 11.52 3.43
CA VAL A 87 2.14 11.71 2.01
C VAL A 87 1.10 11.04 1.10
N GLY A 88 0.60 9.85 1.46
CA GLY A 88 -0.37 9.10 0.64
C GLY A 88 -1.61 9.92 0.27
N PRO A 89 -2.39 10.41 1.26
CA PRO A 89 -3.55 11.29 1.00
C PRO A 89 -3.21 12.59 0.30
N LEU A 90 -2.04 13.19 0.57
CA LEU A 90 -1.62 14.45 -0.09
C LEU A 90 -1.33 14.29 -1.59
N MET A 91 -1.17 13.06 -2.08
CA MET A 91 -1.03 12.80 -3.52
C MET A 91 -2.38 12.76 -4.25
N LEU A 92 -3.51 12.70 -3.54
CA LEU A 92 -4.84 12.61 -4.16
C LEU A 92 -5.19 13.79 -5.08
N PRO A 93 -4.85 15.06 -4.75
CA PRO A 93 -5.06 16.18 -5.68
C PRO A 93 -4.31 16.02 -7.00
N LEU A 94 -3.07 15.51 -6.97
CA LEU A 94 -2.27 15.27 -8.17
C LEU A 94 -2.89 14.17 -9.04
N ILE A 95 -3.33 13.07 -8.41
CA ILE A 95 -4.04 11.99 -9.09
C ILE A 95 -5.36 12.51 -9.68
N GLY A 96 -6.08 13.34 -8.93
CA GLY A 96 -7.30 14.02 -9.37
C GLY A 96 -7.06 14.88 -10.60
N ALA A 97 -6.02 15.71 -10.61
CA ALA A 97 -5.65 16.54 -11.75
C ALA A 97 -5.36 15.69 -13.01
N ALA A 98 -4.59 14.61 -12.88
CA ALA A 98 -4.33 13.69 -13.99
C ALA A 98 -5.63 13.04 -14.52
N THR A 99 -6.53 12.68 -13.61
CA THR A 99 -7.83 12.05 -13.94
C THR A 99 -8.79 13.02 -14.62
N LEU A 100 -8.82 14.29 -14.19
CA LEU A 100 -9.62 15.35 -14.80
C LEU A 100 -9.13 15.69 -16.20
N TYR A 101 -7.81 15.66 -16.43
CA TYR A 101 -7.24 15.82 -17.76
C TYR A 101 -7.56 14.62 -18.68
N LYS A 102 -7.38 13.40 -18.17
CA LYS A 102 -7.70 12.17 -18.89
C LYS A 102 -8.17 11.10 -17.91
N ASN A 103 -9.46 10.74 -17.99
CA ASN A 103 -10.07 9.79 -17.07
C ASN A 103 -9.32 8.44 -16.99
N ALA A 104 -8.80 7.96 -18.13
CA ALA A 104 -8.00 6.75 -18.21
C ALA A 104 -6.67 6.77 -17.41
N TRP A 105 -6.21 7.94 -16.97
CA TRP A 105 -5.00 8.09 -16.16
C TRP A 105 -5.23 7.89 -14.67
N PHE A 106 -6.47 7.68 -14.21
CA PHE A 106 -6.76 7.46 -12.79
C PHE A 106 -5.87 6.36 -12.17
N TYR A 107 -5.98 5.12 -12.67
CA TYR A 107 -5.18 3.99 -12.14
C TYR A 107 -3.68 4.16 -12.37
N PRO A 108 -3.18 4.50 -13.58
CA PRO A 108 -1.76 4.79 -13.80
C PRO A 108 -1.18 5.82 -12.83
N ALA A 109 -1.87 6.95 -12.62
CA ALA A 109 -1.42 7.98 -11.69
C ALA A 109 -1.42 7.48 -10.25
N PHE A 110 -2.46 6.73 -9.84
CA PHE A 110 -2.52 6.11 -8.53
C PHE A 110 -1.37 5.10 -8.30
N MET A 111 -1.05 4.29 -9.31
CA MET A 111 0.04 3.30 -9.24
C MET A 111 1.40 3.98 -9.06
N VAL A 112 1.67 5.06 -9.79
CA VAL A 112 2.93 5.82 -9.66
C VAL A 112 3.00 6.52 -8.32
N ALA A 113 1.94 7.24 -7.93
CA ALA A 113 1.90 7.99 -6.68
C ALA A 113 2.03 7.09 -5.44
N ILE A 114 1.29 5.98 -5.40
CA ILE A 114 1.36 5.02 -4.29
C ILE A 114 2.66 4.20 -4.34
N GLY A 115 3.15 3.87 -5.54
CA GLY A 115 4.48 3.27 -5.70
C GLY A 115 5.58 4.15 -5.11
N ALA A 116 5.56 5.46 -5.38
CA ALA A 116 6.49 6.41 -4.78
C ALA A 116 6.32 6.51 -3.26
N HIS A 117 5.08 6.49 -2.76
CA HIS A 117 4.78 6.43 -1.32
C HIS A 117 5.37 5.18 -0.64
N TYR A 118 5.60 4.07 -1.36
CA TYR A 118 6.28 2.89 -0.80
C TYR A 118 7.81 3.00 -0.74
N LEU A 119 8.47 3.96 -1.40
CA LEU A 119 9.94 4.08 -1.36
C LEU A 119 10.48 4.26 0.07
N PRO A 120 9.93 5.17 0.91
CA PRO A 120 10.37 5.34 2.30
C PRO A 120 10.20 4.07 3.15
N PHE A 121 9.29 3.16 2.77
CA PHE A 121 9.06 1.93 3.53
C PHE A 121 10.31 1.04 3.56
N SER A 122 11.18 1.13 2.55
CA SER A 122 12.44 0.40 2.56
C SER A 122 13.32 0.78 3.75
N PHE A 123 13.36 2.07 4.11
CA PHE A 123 14.10 2.53 5.27
C PHE A 123 13.30 2.33 6.55
N LEU A 124 12.00 2.65 6.55
CA LEU A 124 11.13 2.48 7.72
C LEU A 124 11.15 1.03 8.25
N TYR A 125 11.04 0.05 7.35
CA TYR A 125 11.06 -1.38 7.69
C TYR A 125 12.46 -2.00 7.66
N GLY A 126 13.47 -1.32 7.09
CA GLY A 126 14.77 -1.93 6.79
C GLY A 126 14.66 -3.13 5.82
N MET A 127 13.77 -3.03 4.83
CA MET A 127 13.40 -4.12 3.90
C MET A 127 13.48 -3.67 2.45
N ARG A 128 14.46 -4.18 1.69
CA ARG A 128 14.63 -3.84 0.25
C ARG A 128 13.45 -4.28 -0.62
N GLN A 129 12.63 -5.23 -0.15
CA GLN A 129 11.43 -5.70 -0.82
C GLN A 129 10.45 -4.55 -1.12
N PHE A 130 10.43 -3.49 -0.30
CA PHE A 130 9.61 -2.31 -0.58
C PHE A 130 10.12 -1.47 -1.76
N ILE A 131 11.44 -1.43 -2.02
CA ILE A 131 11.98 -0.79 -3.24
C ILE A 131 11.51 -1.57 -4.47
N ILE A 132 11.56 -2.90 -4.41
CA ILE A 132 11.11 -3.76 -5.51
C ILE A 132 9.61 -3.54 -5.75
N LEU A 133 8.80 -3.54 -4.69
CA LEU A 133 7.36 -3.27 -4.77
C LEU A 133 7.08 -1.91 -5.41
N ALA A 134 7.73 -0.86 -4.91
CA ALA A 134 7.63 0.50 -5.42
C ALA A 134 8.00 0.58 -6.90
N ALA A 135 9.13 0.00 -7.29
CA ALA A 135 9.62 0.02 -8.67
C ALA A 135 8.65 -0.68 -9.62
N ILE A 136 8.12 -1.85 -9.24
CA ILE A 136 7.13 -2.58 -10.04
C ILE A 136 5.87 -1.74 -10.23
N MET A 137 5.34 -1.14 -9.16
CA MET A 137 4.14 -0.32 -9.22
C MET A 137 4.33 0.94 -10.07
N MET A 138 5.44 1.67 -9.88
CA MET A 138 5.72 2.88 -10.65
C MET A 138 5.95 2.55 -12.13
N ALA A 139 6.76 1.54 -12.44
CA ALA A 139 7.06 1.16 -13.82
C ALA A 139 5.79 0.69 -14.54
N SER A 140 4.98 -0.17 -13.92
CA SER A 140 3.72 -0.62 -14.52
C SER A 140 2.72 0.54 -14.68
N GLY A 141 2.64 1.47 -13.72
CA GLY A 141 1.82 2.67 -13.83
C GLY A 141 2.23 3.55 -15.00
N LEU A 142 3.53 3.81 -15.17
CA LEU A 142 4.07 4.55 -16.31
C LEU A 142 3.77 3.84 -17.64
N LEU A 143 4.04 2.54 -17.73
CA LEU A 143 3.81 1.75 -18.94
C LEU A 143 2.34 1.75 -19.35
N VAL A 144 1.42 1.52 -18.40
CA VAL A 144 -0.02 1.52 -18.67
C VAL A 144 -0.49 2.93 -19.06
N GLY A 145 -0.03 3.97 -18.36
CA GLY A 145 -0.45 5.35 -18.62
C GLY A 145 -0.01 5.88 -19.98
N LEU A 146 1.19 5.52 -20.43
CA LEU A 146 1.79 5.98 -21.69
C LEU A 146 1.34 5.14 -22.89
N TYR A 147 1.31 3.81 -22.74
CA TYR A 147 1.17 2.90 -23.89
C TYR A 147 -0.13 2.12 -23.93
N ALA A 148 -0.85 1.98 -22.82
CA ALA A 148 -2.06 1.16 -22.74
C ALA A 148 -3.24 1.83 -21.98
N PRO A 149 -3.57 3.12 -22.24
CA PRO A 149 -4.58 3.83 -21.47
C PRO A 149 -6.00 3.25 -21.64
N SER A 150 -6.30 2.58 -22.76
CA SER A 150 -7.60 1.95 -23.00
C SER A 150 -7.88 0.75 -22.09
N VAL A 151 -6.86 0.17 -21.47
CA VAL A 151 -6.95 -0.98 -20.56
C VAL A 151 -6.44 -0.64 -19.15
N SER A 152 -6.59 0.61 -18.73
CA SER A 152 -6.07 1.11 -17.45
C SER A 152 -6.53 0.32 -16.22
N THR A 153 -7.72 -0.28 -16.28
CA THR A 153 -8.26 -1.16 -15.23
C THR A 153 -7.43 -2.43 -15.01
N LEU A 154 -6.68 -2.93 -16.01
CA LEU A 154 -5.72 -4.02 -15.81
C LEU A 154 -4.62 -3.63 -14.82
N GLY A 155 -4.21 -2.36 -14.80
CA GLY A 155 -3.28 -1.83 -13.81
C GLY A 155 -3.83 -1.93 -12.38
N ALA A 156 -5.14 -1.76 -12.22
CA ALA A 156 -5.82 -1.92 -10.93
C ALA A 156 -5.81 -3.37 -10.44
N TRP A 157 -6.18 -4.31 -11.32
CA TRP A 157 -6.12 -5.75 -11.03
C TRP A 157 -4.70 -6.23 -10.73
N PHE A 158 -3.73 -5.79 -11.53
CA PHE A 158 -2.32 -6.10 -11.33
C PHE A 158 -1.84 -5.61 -9.96
N THR A 159 -2.16 -4.36 -9.60
CA THR A 159 -1.78 -3.79 -8.30
C THR A 159 -2.44 -4.54 -7.15
N ALA A 160 -3.73 -4.88 -7.27
CA ALA A 160 -4.42 -5.71 -6.29
C ALA A 160 -3.69 -7.04 -6.06
N ALA A 161 -3.39 -7.77 -7.13
CA ALA A 161 -2.69 -9.05 -7.06
C ALA A 161 -1.29 -8.91 -6.45
N LEU A 162 -0.55 -7.86 -6.82
CA LEU A 162 0.79 -7.57 -6.32
C LEU A 162 0.78 -7.31 -4.82
N LEU A 163 -0.11 -6.44 -4.34
CA LEU A 163 -0.23 -6.09 -2.92
C LEU A 163 -0.73 -7.26 -2.07
N LEU A 164 -1.72 -8.01 -2.55
CA LEU A 164 -2.22 -9.21 -1.88
C LEU A 164 -1.11 -10.27 -1.78
N THR A 165 -0.38 -10.52 -2.87
CA THR A 165 0.74 -11.47 -2.87
C THR A 165 1.82 -11.04 -1.90
N PHE A 166 2.24 -9.77 -1.96
CA PHE A 166 3.24 -9.23 -1.03
C PHE A 166 2.78 -9.39 0.41
N GLY A 167 1.54 -8.98 0.72
CA GLY A 167 0.97 -9.08 2.06
C GLY A 167 0.92 -10.51 2.57
N LEU A 168 0.33 -11.43 1.81
CA LEU A 168 0.17 -12.83 2.21
C LEU A 168 1.51 -13.56 2.38
N VAL A 169 2.51 -13.27 1.53
CA VAL A 169 3.86 -13.83 1.69
C VAL A 169 4.49 -13.35 3.00
N HIS A 170 4.41 -12.05 3.29
CA HIS A 170 4.99 -11.50 4.52
C HIS A 170 4.23 -11.92 5.78
N TRP A 171 2.91 -12.14 5.69
CA TRP A 171 2.14 -12.78 6.76
C TRP A 171 2.72 -14.15 7.11
N ARG A 172 2.91 -15.00 6.10
CA ARG A 172 3.45 -16.37 6.29
C ARG A 172 4.86 -16.34 6.88
N ILE A 173 5.72 -15.43 6.43
CA ILE A 173 7.06 -15.24 6.98
C ILE A 173 6.99 -14.84 8.45
N HIS A 174 6.14 -13.87 8.80
CA HIS A 174 5.97 -13.42 10.18
C HIS A 174 5.44 -14.54 11.09
N ALA A 175 4.43 -15.28 10.65
CA ALA A 175 3.89 -16.43 11.39
C ALA A 175 4.96 -17.51 11.64
N ALA A 176 5.80 -17.81 10.65
CA ALA A 176 6.90 -18.77 10.80
C ALA A 176 8.04 -18.26 11.71
N GLN A 177 8.21 -16.95 11.87
CA GLN A 177 9.16 -16.36 12.82
C GLN A 177 8.63 -16.41 14.26
N GLN A 178 7.32 -16.22 14.45
CA GLN A 178 6.63 -16.33 15.74
C GLN A 178 6.69 -17.78 16.27
N SER A 179 6.40 -18.77 15.43
CA SER A 179 6.41 -20.18 15.84
C SER A 179 7.78 -20.72 16.26
N LYS A 180 8.88 -20.13 15.75
CA LYS A 180 10.25 -20.47 16.15
C LYS A 180 10.68 -19.86 17.49
N ARG A 181 9.90 -18.91 18.03
CA ARG A 181 10.20 -18.20 19.28
C ARG A 181 9.34 -18.67 20.46
N ALA A 182 8.26 -19.39 20.19
CA ALA A 182 7.42 -20.08 21.17
C ALA A 182 8.03 -21.44 21.51
#